data_AF-A0A0A1U3H5-F1
#
_entry.id   AF-A0A0A1U3H5-F1
#
_cell.length_a   1.000
_cell.length_b   1.000
_cell.length_c   1.000
_cell.angle_alpha   90.00
_cell.angle_beta   90.00
_cell.angle_gamma   90.00
#
_symmetry.space_group_name_H-M   'P 1'
#
loop_
_entity.id
_entity.type
_entity.pdbx_description
1 polymer ?
#
loop_
_entity_poly.entity_id
_entity_poly.type
_entity_poly.pdbx_seq_one_letter_code
_entity_poly.pdbx_strand_id
1 'polypeptide(L)'
;MNRAIITLLFICAALSRELRNGFKNITRTATRTNCNGLDIGFYCVDKNTYNWCFGQSAYRSTSCPAGLECKCGFTTMNPCAWSYQDLGNMCVGKPGDYFVDEEPEIPSEEPSKEPESSGNDDSFSENIPSEEPEGSDSYNPEWPDVEDGVYSMKPSAHLPLVLKFDKDNWQEQIKEVVKGENYYNEKLYTPVDSNYECALHPPKNHDNNPTQMWIGRPSETVTISYTPGVAVRLPDKYYGLFLGYAMDAYGLNPGMLIGLGAKESFSFTRFDATDDGSYFIVEKEDEHYDCYSNSQRGLCRDGNLDGPFQVETGGMSTDVAILPNRFYVGDNNTSKDKRKILYMFDNEVLTSAGFREYHDYYTLNVGRAFVLSSLDFHFRHNLVMKMKKIGLGDAMKKRTTREARDSLEFATAMYTYNRGVFDTQLIAMLGNCDADMDPCLDCKLDGYGGHTTDIRTVCKVVDSAPNEEIYDYELKKEDVDYFVDILETTFPFDNVDWAQVRTDVKQAYQFLSSMRKKDTISFRYDWRALLAVVRMHLPAIEYFVGEQVKSFQNYWGSDLNTDLGPYQNVTQFPYSFCSTAGGRKNLCK
;
A
#
# COMPACT_ATOMS: atom_id res chain seq x y z
N MET A 1 79.02 -49.95 19.05
CA MET A 1 78.44 -48.72 19.65
C MET A 1 78.58 -47.61 18.63
N ASN A 2 77.54 -46.80 18.41
CA ASN A 2 77.28 -46.01 17.19
C ASN A 2 76.92 -46.86 15.96
N ARG A 3 75.61 -46.91 15.64
CA ARG A 3 74.99 -46.92 14.29
C ARG A 3 73.52 -47.38 14.23
N ALA A 4 72.83 -47.65 15.34
CA ALA A 4 71.44 -48.16 15.31
C ALA A 4 70.36 -47.25 15.95
N ILE A 5 70.70 -46.03 16.41
CA ILE A 5 69.72 -45.08 17.00
C ILE A 5 69.42 -43.89 16.05
N ILE A 6 70.15 -43.74 14.94
CA ILE A 6 69.90 -42.68 13.93
C ILE A 6 68.91 -43.13 12.84
N THR A 7 68.54 -44.42 12.78
CA THR A 7 67.69 -44.96 11.70
C THR A 7 66.19 -45.08 12.07
N LEU A 8 65.80 -44.89 13.34
CA LEU A 8 64.38 -44.90 13.75
C LEU A 8 63.73 -43.51 13.87
N LEU A 9 64.51 -42.43 13.83
CA LEU A 9 63.99 -41.05 13.81
C LEU A 9 63.79 -40.48 12.39
N PHE A 10 64.35 -41.13 11.36
CA PHE A 10 64.16 -40.74 9.95
C PHE A 10 62.92 -41.37 9.28
N ILE A 11 62.25 -42.33 9.92
CA ILE A 11 61.05 -42.99 9.34
C ILE A 11 59.73 -42.34 9.83
N CYS A 12 59.72 -41.63 10.97
CA CYS A 12 58.53 -40.89 11.42
C CYS A 12 58.39 -39.46 10.86
N ALA A 13 59.43 -38.88 10.24
CA ALA A 13 59.34 -37.58 9.55
C ALA A 13 59.11 -37.71 8.02
N ALA A 14 59.27 -38.91 7.46
CA ALA A 14 59.03 -39.18 6.03
C ALA A 14 57.55 -39.52 5.72
N LEU A 15 56.80 -40.07 6.67
CA LEU A 15 55.35 -40.34 6.52
C LEU A 15 54.44 -39.13 6.82
N SER A 16 55.00 -37.98 7.19
CA SER A 16 54.25 -36.73 7.43
C SER A 16 54.47 -35.64 6.36
N ARG A 17 55.29 -35.91 5.33
CA ARG A 17 55.57 -34.97 4.21
C ARG A 17 55.13 -35.45 2.82
N GLU A 18 54.88 -36.76 2.65
CA GLU A 18 54.34 -37.35 1.41
C GLU A 18 52.79 -37.43 1.36
N LEU A 19 52.08 -36.94 2.38
CA LEU A 19 50.62 -36.71 2.32
C LEU A 19 50.25 -35.23 2.09
N ARG A 20 51.21 -34.35 1.73
CA ARG A 20 50.94 -32.90 1.62
C ARG A 20 51.38 -32.17 0.36
N ASN A 21 52.12 -32.77 -0.58
CA ASN A 21 52.60 -32.06 -1.78
C ASN A 21 52.62 -32.95 -3.04
N GLY A 22 51.45 -33.44 -3.44
CA GLY A 22 51.28 -34.26 -4.63
C GLY A 22 49.90 -34.12 -5.26
N PHE A 23 49.42 -32.89 -5.45
CA PHE A 23 48.32 -32.57 -6.37
C PHE A 23 48.48 -31.11 -6.82
N LYS A 24 49.18 -30.89 -7.94
CA LYS A 24 48.92 -29.73 -8.81
C LYS A 24 47.98 -30.19 -9.91
N ASN A 25 47.02 -29.31 -10.20
CA ASN A 25 46.25 -29.21 -11.43
C ASN A 25 45.08 -30.19 -11.62
N ILE A 26 44.04 -29.93 -10.83
CA ILE A 26 42.69 -29.88 -11.36
C ILE A 26 42.25 -28.42 -11.22
N THR A 27 42.23 -27.64 -12.30
CA THR A 27 41.43 -26.40 -12.32
C THR A 27 39.97 -26.82 -12.41
N ARG A 28 39.42 -27.26 -11.27
CA ARG A 28 37.98 -27.20 -11.07
C ARG A 28 37.72 -25.73 -10.78
N THR A 29 37.07 -25.04 -11.71
CA THR A 29 36.22 -23.90 -11.40
C THR A 29 35.46 -24.28 -10.14
N ALA A 30 35.87 -23.74 -8.99
CA ALA A 30 35.13 -23.97 -7.77
C ALA A 30 33.78 -23.33 -8.01
N THR A 31 32.77 -24.17 -8.25
CA THR A 31 31.38 -23.79 -8.32
C THR A 31 31.11 -22.97 -7.08
N ARG A 32 30.94 -21.66 -7.22
CA ARG A 32 30.66 -20.83 -6.06
C ARG A 32 29.29 -21.27 -5.55
N THR A 33 29.20 -21.70 -4.30
CA THR A 33 27.95 -22.21 -3.71
C THR A 33 27.28 -21.20 -2.78
N ASN A 34 27.85 -19.99 -2.65
CA ASN A 34 27.41 -18.98 -1.70
C ASN A 34 27.89 -17.57 -2.12
N CYS A 35 27.35 -16.53 -1.47
CA CYS A 35 27.59 -15.11 -1.72
C CYS A 35 28.78 -14.51 -0.95
N ASN A 36 29.58 -15.31 -0.24
CA ASN A 36 30.66 -14.76 0.60
C ASN A 36 31.70 -14.04 -0.26
N GLY A 37 31.89 -12.73 -0.03
CA GLY A 37 32.80 -11.90 -0.85
C GLY A 37 32.22 -11.51 -2.21
N LEU A 38 30.90 -11.46 -2.33
CA LEU A 38 30.18 -10.81 -3.42
C LEU A 38 29.56 -9.50 -2.94
N ASP A 39 29.46 -8.56 -3.86
CA ASP A 39 28.70 -7.33 -3.65
C ASP A 39 27.20 -7.64 -3.59
N ILE A 40 26.44 -6.71 -3.01
CA ILE A 40 24.99 -6.84 -2.96
C ILE A 40 24.43 -6.62 -4.38
N GLY A 41 23.73 -7.61 -4.91
CA GLY A 41 23.11 -7.55 -6.22
C GLY A 41 22.79 -8.91 -6.81
N PHE A 42 22.45 -8.90 -8.09
CA PHE A 42 21.95 -10.05 -8.83
C PHE A 42 23.05 -10.62 -9.72
N TYR A 43 23.19 -11.95 -9.71
CA TYR A 43 24.22 -12.67 -10.40
C TYR A 43 23.57 -13.71 -11.33
N CYS A 44 23.55 -13.49 -12.64
CA CYS A 44 22.96 -14.48 -13.55
C CYS A 44 23.81 -15.75 -13.54
N VAL A 45 23.16 -16.87 -13.26
CA VAL A 45 23.73 -18.23 -13.35
C VAL A 45 23.70 -18.68 -14.80
N ASP A 46 22.59 -18.45 -15.47
CA ASP A 46 22.38 -18.73 -16.89
C ASP A 46 21.45 -17.66 -17.51
N LYS A 47 21.00 -17.88 -18.76
CA LYS A 47 20.14 -16.92 -19.48
C LYS A 47 18.76 -16.72 -18.87
N ASN A 48 18.31 -17.61 -18.01
CA ASN A 48 16.98 -17.64 -17.44
C ASN A 48 17.02 -17.61 -15.91
N THR A 49 18.16 -17.86 -15.28
CA THR A 49 18.27 -18.03 -13.82
C THR A 49 19.31 -17.08 -13.24
N TYR A 50 19.01 -16.48 -12.09
CA TYR A 50 19.95 -15.67 -11.33
C TYR A 50 19.90 -15.96 -9.84
N ASN A 51 21.03 -15.69 -9.20
CA ASN A 51 21.22 -15.73 -7.77
C ASN A 51 21.24 -14.30 -7.23
N TRP A 52 20.41 -14.00 -6.25
CA TRP A 52 20.42 -12.73 -5.55
C TRP A 52 21.25 -12.84 -4.27
N CYS A 53 22.33 -12.06 -4.20
CA CYS A 53 23.16 -11.92 -3.01
C CYS A 53 22.80 -10.60 -2.30
N PHE A 54 22.26 -10.69 -1.10
CA PHE A 54 21.70 -9.56 -0.36
C PHE A 54 22.38 -9.34 1.00
N GLY A 55 23.69 -9.53 1.05
CA GLY A 55 24.50 -9.32 2.26
C GLY A 55 24.52 -10.51 3.23
N GLN A 56 23.96 -11.65 2.84
CA GLN A 56 24.07 -12.92 3.55
C GLN A 56 24.95 -13.91 2.78
N SER A 57 25.43 -14.97 3.44
CA SER A 57 26.21 -16.01 2.78
C SER A 57 25.38 -16.82 1.78
N ALA A 58 24.09 -17.06 2.02
CA ALA A 58 23.25 -17.79 1.07
C ALA A 58 22.67 -16.87 -0.01
N TYR A 59 22.65 -17.29 -1.27
CA TYR A 59 21.88 -16.63 -2.33
C TYR A 59 20.45 -17.18 -2.37
N ARG A 60 19.53 -16.39 -2.93
CA ARG A 60 18.24 -16.90 -3.45
C ARG A 60 18.31 -17.07 -4.96
N SER A 61 17.92 -18.24 -5.46
CA SER A 61 17.86 -18.51 -6.91
C SER A 61 16.46 -18.29 -7.45
N THR A 62 16.33 -17.52 -8.52
CA THR A 62 15.06 -17.18 -9.20
C THR A 62 15.25 -17.23 -10.70
N SER A 63 14.18 -17.55 -11.44
CA SER A 63 14.15 -17.45 -12.90
C SER A 63 13.53 -16.14 -13.39
N CYS A 64 14.01 -15.64 -14.53
CA CYS A 64 13.41 -14.53 -15.22
C CYS A 64 12.00 -14.90 -15.72
N PRO A 65 11.04 -13.93 -15.69
CA PRO A 65 9.72 -14.11 -16.28
C PRO A 65 9.80 -14.53 -17.75
N ALA A 66 8.80 -15.28 -18.22
CA ALA A 66 8.77 -15.81 -19.58
C ALA A 66 8.96 -14.70 -20.63
N GLY A 67 9.95 -14.89 -21.51
CA GLY A 67 10.31 -13.93 -22.57
C GLY A 67 11.43 -12.95 -22.21
N LEU A 68 11.85 -12.89 -20.94
CA LEU A 68 12.99 -12.11 -20.48
C LEU A 68 14.23 -13.00 -20.26
N GLU A 69 15.39 -12.44 -20.52
CA GLU A 69 16.69 -13.10 -20.36
C GLU A 69 17.54 -12.37 -19.32
N CYS A 70 18.20 -13.16 -18.48
CA CYS A 70 19.25 -12.73 -17.58
C CYS A 70 20.55 -12.57 -18.37
N LYS A 71 21.04 -11.33 -18.50
CA LYS A 71 22.11 -10.99 -19.45
C LYS A 71 23.45 -10.62 -18.84
N CYS A 72 23.53 -10.52 -17.52
CA CYS A 72 24.69 -9.98 -16.82
C CYS A 72 25.32 -10.98 -15.86
N GLY A 73 26.65 -11.02 -15.79
CA GLY A 73 27.31 -11.76 -14.71
C GLY A 73 26.92 -11.21 -13.34
N PHE A 74 26.89 -9.88 -13.22
CA PHE A 74 26.49 -9.13 -12.05
C PHE A 74 25.79 -7.81 -12.43
N THR A 75 24.77 -7.44 -11.66
CA THR A 75 24.17 -6.10 -11.68
C THR A 75 23.54 -5.77 -10.32
N THR A 76 23.50 -4.48 -9.96
CA THR A 76 22.81 -4.01 -8.74
C THR A 76 21.30 -3.74 -8.97
N MET A 77 20.82 -3.87 -10.21
CA MET A 77 19.42 -3.67 -10.59
C MET A 77 18.81 -4.94 -11.18
N ASN A 78 17.53 -4.93 -11.55
CA ASN A 78 16.84 -6.10 -12.11
C ASN A 78 17.64 -6.72 -13.28
N PRO A 79 18.04 -8.00 -13.19
CA PRO A 79 18.90 -8.63 -14.18
C PRO A 79 18.15 -9.15 -15.42
N CYS A 80 16.81 -9.18 -15.38
CA CYS A 80 15.96 -9.71 -16.45
C CYS A 80 15.58 -8.64 -17.46
N ALA A 81 16.00 -8.83 -18.71
CA ALA A 81 15.77 -7.88 -19.80
C ALA A 81 15.37 -8.59 -21.09
N TRP A 82 14.75 -7.87 -22.03
CA TRP A 82 14.42 -8.46 -23.33
C TRP A 82 15.66 -8.88 -24.10
N SER A 83 15.56 -9.94 -24.91
CA SER A 83 16.68 -10.48 -25.69
C SER A 83 17.33 -9.47 -26.67
N TYR A 84 16.62 -8.41 -27.05
CA TYR A 84 17.12 -7.31 -27.88
C TYR A 84 17.60 -6.06 -27.11
N GLN A 85 17.39 -5.99 -25.79
CA GLN A 85 17.77 -4.85 -24.96
C GLN A 85 19.25 -4.94 -24.55
N ASP A 86 19.99 -3.83 -24.70
CA ASP A 86 21.38 -3.68 -24.22
C ASP A 86 21.36 -3.03 -22.83
N LEU A 87 22.04 -3.66 -21.87
CA LEU A 87 22.10 -3.21 -20.47
C LEU A 87 23.29 -2.28 -20.19
N GLY A 88 24.12 -2.00 -21.21
CA GLY A 88 25.19 -1.00 -21.13
C GLY A 88 26.14 -1.21 -19.95
N ASN A 89 26.61 -0.10 -19.35
CA ASN A 89 27.59 -0.10 -18.26
C ASN A 89 27.05 -0.65 -16.92
N MET A 90 25.77 -1.05 -16.86
CA MET A 90 25.13 -1.60 -15.64
C MET A 90 25.34 -3.10 -15.48
N CYS A 91 26.06 -3.69 -16.43
CA CYS A 91 26.25 -5.12 -16.60
C CYS A 91 27.74 -5.44 -16.46
N VAL A 92 28.11 -6.19 -15.43
CA VAL A 92 29.50 -6.64 -15.24
C VAL A 92 29.57 -8.13 -15.52
N GLY A 93 30.40 -8.53 -16.48
CA GLY A 93 30.55 -9.93 -16.88
C GLY A 93 29.32 -10.51 -17.60
N LYS A 94 29.34 -11.82 -17.82
CA LYS A 94 28.31 -12.61 -18.49
C LYS A 94 27.66 -13.60 -17.53
N PRO A 95 26.43 -14.06 -17.80
CA PRO A 95 25.81 -15.13 -17.03
C PRO A 95 26.75 -16.33 -16.90
N GLY A 96 26.86 -16.86 -15.69
CA GLY A 96 27.76 -17.95 -15.36
C GLY A 96 29.13 -17.52 -14.82
N ASP A 97 29.51 -16.24 -14.93
CA ASP A 97 30.85 -15.77 -14.52
C ASP A 97 31.11 -15.93 -13.01
N TYR A 98 30.06 -15.94 -12.19
CA TYR A 98 30.15 -15.99 -10.73
C TYR A 98 29.64 -17.30 -10.14
N PHE A 99 28.72 -17.97 -10.83
CA PHE A 99 28.07 -19.22 -10.44
C PHE A 99 27.97 -20.08 -11.70
N VAL A 100 28.74 -21.16 -11.79
CA VAL A 100 28.77 -22.04 -12.97
C VAL A 100 27.87 -23.24 -12.71
N ASP A 101 27.05 -23.65 -13.67
CA ASP A 101 26.54 -25.02 -13.71
C ASP A 101 27.36 -25.81 -14.75
N GLU A 102 28.00 -26.92 -14.34
CA GLU A 102 28.12 -28.21 -15.06
C GLU A 102 29.37 -29.09 -14.73
N GLU A 103 29.19 -30.40 -14.97
CA GLU A 103 30.02 -31.58 -14.64
C GLU A 103 31.47 -31.60 -15.19
N PRO A 104 32.40 -32.40 -14.62
CA PRO A 104 33.84 -32.17 -14.72
C PRO A 104 34.55 -32.93 -15.87
N GLU A 105 35.39 -32.24 -16.67
CA GLU A 105 36.49 -32.84 -17.44
C GLU A 105 37.82 -32.05 -17.35
N ILE A 106 38.92 -32.73 -17.71
CA ILE A 106 40.33 -32.64 -17.22
C ILE A 106 41.22 -31.68 -18.06
N PRO A 107 42.33 -31.10 -17.51
CA PRO A 107 42.96 -29.85 -17.99
C PRO A 107 44.25 -30.02 -18.84
N SER A 108 44.66 -28.96 -19.54
CA SER A 108 46.03 -28.78 -20.06
C SER A 108 46.56 -27.34 -19.85
N GLU A 109 47.81 -27.25 -19.41
CA GLU A 109 48.52 -26.12 -18.79
C GLU A 109 49.10 -25.03 -19.74
N GLU A 110 49.10 -23.79 -19.22
CA GLU A 110 50.15 -22.71 -19.21
C GLU A 110 50.84 -22.17 -20.50
N PRO A 111 51.56 -21.00 -20.50
CA PRO A 111 52.03 -20.17 -19.35
C PRO A 111 51.93 -18.61 -19.46
N SER A 112 51.79 -18.01 -18.26
CA SER A 112 52.47 -16.83 -17.67
C SER A 112 52.65 -15.48 -18.39
N LYS A 113 52.32 -14.39 -17.65
CA LYS A 113 53.24 -13.27 -17.34
C LYS A 113 52.68 -12.37 -16.20
N GLU A 114 53.47 -12.20 -15.15
CA GLU A 114 53.38 -11.21 -14.05
C GLU A 114 54.00 -9.84 -14.46
N PRO A 115 54.22 -8.85 -13.55
CA PRO A 115 53.29 -8.11 -12.66
C PRO A 115 53.60 -6.57 -12.69
N GLU A 116 52.91 -5.75 -11.87
CA GLU A 116 53.45 -4.61 -11.06
C GLU A 116 52.29 -3.82 -10.40
N SER A 117 52.23 -3.72 -9.05
CA SER A 117 52.60 -2.55 -8.20
C SER A 117 51.55 -1.42 -8.23
N SER A 118 51.02 -0.77 -7.19
CA SER A 118 51.32 -0.45 -5.76
C SER A 118 50.02 0.22 -5.21
N GLY A 119 49.52 0.06 -3.99
CA GLY A 119 50.10 0.47 -2.70
C GLY A 119 49.38 1.71 -2.14
N ASN A 120 48.58 1.53 -1.08
CA ASN A 120 48.56 2.29 0.20
C ASN A 120 47.18 2.56 0.81
N ASP A 121 47.13 2.21 2.09
CA ASP A 121 46.15 2.51 3.12
C ASP A 121 45.93 4.02 3.33
N ASP A 122 44.73 4.41 3.77
CA ASP A 122 44.63 5.13 5.05
C ASP A 122 43.19 5.13 5.60
N SER A 123 43.11 4.73 6.87
CA SER A 123 41.94 4.77 7.74
C SER A 123 41.71 6.17 8.29
N PHE A 124 40.48 6.67 8.32
CA PHE A 124 40.06 7.65 9.35
C PHE A 124 38.57 7.53 9.65
N SER A 125 38.29 7.14 10.89
CA SER A 125 37.00 7.32 11.57
C SER A 125 36.92 8.74 12.11
N GLU A 126 35.77 9.41 12.00
CA GLU A 126 35.43 10.47 12.95
C GLU A 126 33.92 10.66 13.10
N ASN A 127 33.54 10.91 14.35
CA ASN A 127 32.20 10.97 14.92
C ASN A 127 31.38 12.14 14.38
N ILE A 128 30.09 11.91 14.14
CA ILE A 128 29.09 12.98 13.89
C ILE A 128 28.16 13.07 15.12
N PRO A 129 27.99 14.25 15.74
CA PRO A 129 27.09 14.44 16.88
C PRO A 129 25.61 14.40 16.45
N SER A 130 24.79 13.71 17.23
CA SER A 130 23.34 13.70 17.14
C SER A 130 22.74 14.96 17.78
N GLU A 131 22.20 15.87 16.98
CA GLU A 131 21.25 16.89 17.44
C GLU A 131 19.84 16.38 17.19
N GLU A 132 19.11 16.07 18.26
CA GLU A 132 17.67 15.79 18.23
C GLU A 132 16.89 17.09 17.91
N PRO A 133 15.90 17.08 17.00
CA PRO A 133 15.00 18.21 16.86
C PRO A 133 13.99 18.22 18.01
N GLU A 134 13.89 19.38 18.67
CA GLU A 134 12.87 19.73 19.64
C GLU A 134 11.45 19.45 19.12
N GLY A 135 10.68 18.69 19.89
CA GLY A 135 9.27 18.42 19.60
C GLY A 135 8.73 17.14 20.24
N SER A 136 9.10 16.84 21.50
CA SER A 136 8.49 15.74 22.25
C SER A 136 7.07 16.12 22.72
N ASP A 137 6.13 16.17 21.77
CA ASP A 137 4.74 15.89 22.14
C ASP A 137 4.75 14.45 22.66
N SER A 138 4.44 14.25 23.94
CA SER A 138 4.29 12.92 24.54
C SER A 138 3.07 12.23 23.92
N TYR A 139 3.26 11.70 22.71
CA TYR A 139 2.30 10.90 22.00
C TYR A 139 2.39 9.48 22.55
N ASN A 140 1.44 9.12 23.42
CA ASN A 140 1.25 7.75 23.86
C ASN A 140 0.06 7.18 23.07
N PRO A 141 0.28 6.52 21.92
CA PRO A 141 -0.80 5.84 21.25
C PRO A 141 -1.35 4.78 22.21
N GLU A 142 -2.68 4.74 22.43
CA GLU A 142 -3.37 3.61 23.09
C GLU A 142 -3.31 2.37 22.18
N TRP A 143 -2.11 1.95 21.83
CA TRP A 143 -1.86 0.81 20.98
C TRP A 143 -1.44 -0.35 21.87
N PRO A 144 -1.89 -1.56 21.57
CA PRO A 144 -1.54 -2.73 22.36
C PRO A 144 -0.02 -2.92 22.29
N ASP A 145 0.64 -2.93 23.44
CA ASP A 145 2.02 -3.38 23.63
C ASP A 145 3.04 -2.86 22.59
N VAL A 146 3.02 -1.57 22.24
CA VAL A 146 4.12 -0.98 21.47
C VAL A 146 5.37 -1.03 22.33
N GLU A 147 6.37 -1.79 21.89
CA GLU A 147 7.61 -1.95 22.65
C GLU A 147 8.40 -0.63 22.70
N ASP A 148 8.89 -0.28 23.89
CA ASP A 148 9.74 0.90 24.07
C ASP A 148 10.97 0.84 23.15
N GLY A 149 11.24 1.95 22.45
CA GLY A 149 12.38 2.07 21.54
C GLY A 149 12.14 1.58 20.11
N VAL A 150 10.94 1.10 19.78
CA VAL A 150 10.56 0.79 18.39
C VAL A 150 10.48 2.08 17.58
N TYR A 151 11.13 2.07 16.41
CA TYR A 151 11.08 3.17 15.47
C TYR A 151 9.62 3.43 15.01
N SER A 152 9.23 4.71 14.94
CA SER A 152 7.92 5.09 14.44
C SER A 152 7.98 6.33 13.54
N MET A 153 7.09 6.36 12.56
CA MET A 153 6.87 7.51 11.69
C MET A 153 5.41 7.96 11.83
N LYS A 154 5.22 9.19 12.30
CA LYS A 154 3.91 9.83 12.39
C LYS A 154 3.30 9.98 10.99
N PRO A 155 1.97 9.85 10.81
CA PRO A 155 1.33 10.16 9.55
C PRO A 155 1.21 11.66 9.27
N SER A 156 0.86 12.03 8.03
CA SER A 156 0.65 13.37 7.51
C SER A 156 -0.70 13.87 7.98
N ALA A 157 -0.79 15.15 8.35
CA ALA A 157 -2.06 15.81 8.61
C ALA A 157 -2.74 16.31 7.33
N HIS A 158 -2.14 16.08 6.16
CA HIS A 158 -2.72 16.39 4.85
C HIS A 158 -3.88 15.47 4.50
N LEU A 159 -5.01 15.68 5.16
CA LEU A 159 -6.22 14.87 5.03
C LEU A 159 -7.47 15.74 5.14
N PRO A 160 -8.63 15.28 4.61
CA PRO A 160 -9.90 15.98 4.76
C PRO A 160 -10.35 16.09 6.21
N LEU A 161 -11.11 17.13 6.55
CA LEU A 161 -11.82 17.26 7.81
C LEU A 161 -13.10 16.44 7.81
N VAL A 162 -13.40 15.83 8.95
CA VAL A 162 -14.55 14.95 9.20
C VAL A 162 -15.12 15.22 10.59
N LEU A 163 -16.37 14.80 10.82
CA LEU A 163 -16.99 14.85 12.14
C LEU A 163 -16.16 14.04 13.15
N LYS A 164 -15.96 14.62 14.34
CA LYS A 164 -15.24 13.96 15.42
C LYS A 164 -16.02 14.05 16.72
N PHE A 165 -16.90 13.09 16.95
CA PHE A 165 -17.66 13.03 18.19
C PHE A 165 -16.78 12.74 19.41
N ASP A 166 -17.21 13.27 20.54
CA ASP A 166 -16.64 13.02 21.86
C ASP A 166 -17.39 11.88 22.54
N LYS A 167 -16.67 10.91 23.11
CA LYS A 167 -17.26 9.69 23.70
C LYS A 167 -18.28 10.00 24.79
N ASP A 168 -18.11 11.09 25.53
CA ASP A 168 -18.97 11.44 26.65
C ASP A 168 -20.15 12.35 26.24
N ASN A 169 -20.15 12.87 25.00
CA ASN A 169 -21.11 13.88 24.53
C ASN A 169 -21.68 13.61 23.13
N TRP A 170 -21.42 12.44 22.54
CA TRP A 170 -21.80 12.14 21.17
C TRP A 170 -23.31 12.20 20.94
N GLN A 171 -24.15 11.87 21.94
CA GLN A 171 -25.61 11.91 21.80
C GLN A 171 -26.14 13.34 21.60
N GLU A 172 -25.49 14.35 22.17
CA GLU A 172 -25.87 15.75 21.93
C GLU A 172 -25.29 16.25 20.61
N GLN A 173 -24.05 15.85 20.29
CA GLN A 173 -23.42 16.25 19.02
C GLN A 173 -24.14 15.66 17.80
N ILE A 174 -24.60 14.41 17.84
CA ILE A 174 -25.39 13.84 16.73
C ILE A 174 -26.74 14.55 16.57
N LYS A 175 -27.36 15.00 17.67
CA LYS A 175 -28.59 15.81 17.62
C LYS A 175 -28.31 17.19 17.01
N GLU A 176 -27.19 17.82 17.34
CA GLU A 176 -26.76 19.08 16.75
C GLU A 176 -26.54 18.92 15.24
N VAL A 177 -25.86 17.85 14.84
CA VAL A 177 -25.62 17.51 13.43
C VAL A 177 -26.93 17.38 12.67
N VAL A 178 -27.87 16.54 13.14
CA VAL A 178 -29.13 16.25 12.45
C VAL A 178 -30.07 17.47 12.39
N LYS A 179 -29.98 18.38 13.36
CA LYS A 179 -30.75 19.65 13.35
C LYS A 179 -30.12 20.73 12.48
N GLY A 180 -28.86 20.56 12.07
CA GLY A 180 -28.13 21.53 11.27
C GLY A 180 -28.76 21.69 9.88
N GLU A 181 -28.77 22.94 9.38
CA GLU A 181 -29.36 23.28 8.08
C GLU A 181 -28.73 22.52 6.91
N ASN A 182 -27.47 22.10 7.07
CA ASN A 182 -26.71 21.39 6.06
C ASN A 182 -27.09 19.89 5.95
N TYR A 183 -27.68 19.30 6.99
CA TYR A 183 -27.81 17.85 7.09
C TYR A 183 -28.64 17.26 5.94
N TYR A 184 -29.86 17.75 5.73
CA TYR A 184 -30.77 17.31 4.65
C TYR A 184 -30.72 18.20 3.40
N ASN A 185 -29.75 19.11 3.30
CA ASN A 185 -29.69 20.06 2.19
C ASN A 185 -29.01 19.44 0.97
N GLU A 186 -29.80 18.91 0.04
CA GLU A 186 -29.31 18.36 -1.23
C GLU A 186 -28.57 19.40 -2.09
N LYS A 187 -28.87 20.69 -1.94
CA LYS A 187 -28.27 21.78 -2.72
C LYS A 187 -26.80 22.04 -2.37
N LEU A 188 -26.30 21.42 -1.30
CA LEU A 188 -24.86 21.43 -1.00
C LEU A 188 -24.07 20.64 -2.02
N TYR A 189 -24.68 19.62 -2.63
CA TYR A 189 -24.01 18.87 -3.69
C TYR A 189 -23.87 19.74 -4.92
N THR A 190 -22.63 19.88 -5.38
CA THR A 190 -22.30 20.50 -6.66
C THR A 190 -21.40 19.51 -7.40
N PRO A 191 -21.80 19.03 -8.59
CA PRO A 191 -20.94 18.19 -9.42
C PRO A 191 -19.61 18.89 -9.70
N VAL A 192 -18.54 18.11 -9.85
CA VAL A 192 -17.26 18.64 -10.29
C VAL A 192 -17.36 19.20 -11.73
N ASP A 193 -16.55 20.21 -12.04
CA ASP A 193 -16.55 20.85 -13.35
C ASP A 193 -15.58 20.17 -14.33
N SER A 194 -15.46 20.73 -15.54
CA SER A 194 -14.58 20.20 -16.59
C SER A 194 -13.09 20.28 -16.27
N ASN A 195 -12.67 21.04 -15.26
CA ASN A 195 -11.26 21.17 -14.85
C ASN A 195 -10.85 20.08 -13.84
N TYR A 196 -11.79 19.27 -13.38
CA TYR A 196 -11.52 18.19 -12.45
C TYR A 196 -10.85 16.99 -13.16
N GLU A 197 -9.72 16.54 -12.63
CA GLU A 197 -8.91 15.46 -13.19
C GLU A 197 -8.71 14.29 -12.20
N CYS A 198 -9.73 14.02 -11.39
CA CYS A 198 -9.70 13.13 -10.23
C CYS A 198 -8.83 13.66 -9.07
N ALA A 199 -9.07 13.11 -7.88
CA ALA A 199 -8.36 13.42 -6.65
C ALA A 199 -8.25 12.17 -5.76
N LEU A 200 -7.13 12.01 -5.05
CA LEU A 200 -6.93 10.93 -4.08
C LEU A 200 -7.92 11.08 -2.91
N HIS A 201 -8.10 12.32 -2.47
CA HIS A 201 -9.02 12.73 -1.43
C HIS A 201 -10.28 13.36 -2.03
N PRO A 202 -11.45 13.35 -1.35
CA PRO A 202 -12.68 13.94 -1.86
C PRO A 202 -12.46 15.35 -2.43
N PRO A 203 -13.06 15.68 -3.59
CA PRO A 203 -12.83 16.96 -4.24
C PRO A 203 -13.31 18.11 -3.35
N LYS A 204 -12.78 19.31 -3.61
CA LYS A 204 -13.06 20.55 -2.86
C LYS A 204 -14.55 20.79 -2.56
N ASN A 205 -15.46 20.34 -3.42
CA ASN A 205 -16.90 20.50 -3.18
C ASN A 205 -17.38 19.78 -1.90
N HIS A 206 -16.68 18.74 -1.44
CA HIS A 206 -16.94 18.04 -0.18
C HIS A 206 -16.47 18.81 1.06
N ASP A 207 -15.62 19.83 0.92
CA ASP A 207 -14.96 20.51 2.04
C ASP A 207 -15.94 21.07 3.08
N ASN A 208 -17.13 21.49 2.61
CA ASN A 208 -18.18 22.06 3.46
C ASN A 208 -19.33 21.07 3.73
N ASN A 209 -19.19 19.81 3.31
CA ASN A 209 -20.15 18.75 3.54
C ASN A 209 -19.58 17.71 4.52
N PRO A 210 -19.88 17.84 5.82
CA PRO A 210 -19.38 16.91 6.83
C PRO A 210 -20.27 15.67 7.01
N THR A 211 -21.43 15.58 6.36
CA THR A 211 -22.49 14.61 6.76
C THR A 211 -23.02 13.77 5.61
N GLN A 212 -23.07 14.29 4.38
CA GLN A 212 -23.62 13.55 3.27
C GLN A 212 -22.56 12.71 2.55
N MET A 213 -22.93 11.51 2.11
CA MET A 213 -22.21 10.72 1.12
C MET A 213 -22.62 11.18 -0.28
N TRP A 214 -21.66 11.59 -1.10
CA TRP A 214 -21.90 11.88 -2.51
C TRP A 214 -21.13 10.89 -3.35
N ILE A 215 -21.84 9.90 -3.87
CA ILE A 215 -21.33 8.91 -4.82
C ILE A 215 -22.27 8.94 -6.00
N GLY A 216 -21.77 9.35 -7.17
CA GLY A 216 -22.56 9.39 -8.38
C GLY A 216 -22.83 8.02 -8.98
N ARG A 217 -23.96 7.92 -9.67
CA ARG A 217 -24.37 6.81 -10.53
C ARG A 217 -24.36 7.30 -11.99
N PRO A 218 -23.23 7.22 -12.70
CA PRO A 218 -23.11 7.83 -14.03
C PRO A 218 -24.10 7.23 -15.03
N SER A 219 -24.86 8.05 -15.75
CA SER A 219 -25.71 7.55 -16.84
C SER A 219 -24.89 7.22 -18.10
N GLU A 220 -23.73 7.86 -18.25
CA GLU A 220 -22.82 7.65 -19.36
C GLU A 220 -21.99 6.37 -19.19
N THR A 221 -21.61 5.79 -20.33
CA THR A 221 -20.66 4.67 -20.36
C THR A 221 -19.25 5.19 -20.58
N VAL A 222 -18.27 4.46 -20.06
CA VAL A 222 -16.84 4.77 -20.19
C VAL A 222 -16.13 3.69 -21.00
N THR A 223 -14.88 3.97 -21.36
CA THR A 223 -13.95 2.96 -21.86
C THR A 223 -12.92 2.68 -20.77
N ILE A 224 -12.75 1.42 -20.39
CA ILE A 224 -11.77 0.96 -19.40
C ILE A 224 -11.04 -0.25 -19.98
N SER A 225 -9.71 -0.30 -19.88
CA SER A 225 -8.90 -1.42 -20.37
C SER A 225 -9.25 -1.79 -21.82
N TYR A 226 -9.35 -0.78 -22.69
CA TYR A 226 -9.75 -0.89 -24.11
C TYR A 226 -11.15 -1.46 -24.36
N THR A 227 -11.98 -1.60 -23.32
CA THR A 227 -13.36 -2.08 -23.44
C THR A 227 -14.33 -0.91 -23.43
N PRO A 228 -14.95 -0.55 -24.57
CA PRO A 228 -15.92 0.54 -24.64
C PRO A 228 -17.29 0.11 -24.11
N GLY A 229 -18.16 1.09 -23.83
CA GLY A 229 -19.56 0.84 -23.46
C GLY A 229 -19.74 0.25 -22.06
N VAL A 230 -18.78 0.50 -21.16
CA VAL A 230 -18.82 0.00 -19.78
C VAL A 230 -19.64 0.94 -18.92
N ALA A 231 -20.70 0.45 -18.28
CA ALA A 231 -21.42 1.22 -17.27
C ALA A 231 -20.74 1.07 -15.91
N VAL A 232 -20.61 2.19 -15.18
CA VAL A 232 -20.07 2.22 -13.81
C VAL A 232 -21.21 2.18 -12.81
N ARG A 233 -21.22 1.20 -11.91
CA ARG A 233 -22.26 1.01 -10.89
C ARG A 233 -21.66 0.49 -9.61
N LEU A 234 -22.25 0.85 -8.47
CA LEU A 234 -21.96 0.15 -7.22
C LEU A 234 -22.38 -1.32 -7.36
N PRO A 235 -21.55 -2.27 -6.89
CA PRO A 235 -21.88 -3.69 -7.02
C PRO A 235 -23.11 -4.07 -6.22
N ASP A 236 -23.17 -3.57 -4.98
CA ASP A 236 -24.27 -3.66 -4.04
C ASP A 236 -24.18 -2.49 -3.03
N LYS A 237 -25.10 -2.45 -2.06
CA LYS A 237 -25.11 -1.46 -0.98
C LYS A 237 -23.93 -1.59 0.00
N TYR A 238 -23.37 -2.78 0.18
CA TYR A 238 -22.29 -3.04 1.14
C TYR A 238 -20.96 -2.45 0.66
N TYR A 239 -20.69 -2.44 -0.64
CA TYR A 239 -19.58 -1.67 -1.22
C TYR A 239 -19.68 -0.19 -0.84
N GLY A 240 -20.88 0.40 -0.87
CA GLY A 240 -21.11 1.78 -0.46
C GLY A 240 -20.80 2.03 1.02
N LEU A 241 -21.16 1.11 1.92
CA LEU A 241 -20.84 1.21 3.35
C LEU A 241 -19.33 1.38 3.59
N PHE A 242 -18.52 0.53 2.94
CA PHE A 242 -17.07 0.55 3.08
C PHE A 242 -16.39 1.69 2.31
N LEU A 243 -16.97 2.18 1.21
CA LEU A 243 -16.55 3.45 0.59
C LEU A 243 -16.72 4.63 1.55
N GLY A 244 -17.84 4.70 2.28
CA GLY A 244 -18.04 5.70 3.32
C GLY A 244 -17.02 5.59 4.45
N TYR A 245 -16.70 4.38 4.88
CA TYR A 245 -15.66 4.15 5.87
C TYR A 245 -14.28 4.59 5.37
N ALA A 246 -13.87 4.22 4.15
CA ALA A 246 -12.60 4.62 3.56
C ALA A 246 -12.47 6.16 3.46
N MET A 247 -13.55 6.83 3.08
CA MET A 247 -13.62 8.29 3.04
C MET A 247 -13.42 8.92 4.42
N ASP A 248 -14.17 8.47 5.42
CA ASP A 248 -14.14 9.11 6.74
C ASP A 248 -12.91 8.70 7.57
N ALA A 249 -12.49 7.43 7.50
CA ALA A 249 -11.37 6.91 8.27
C ALA A 249 -10.01 7.26 7.66
N TYR A 250 -9.87 7.27 6.33
CA TYR A 250 -8.58 7.49 5.65
C TYR A 250 -8.59 8.65 4.66
N GLY A 251 -9.72 9.32 4.50
CA GLY A 251 -9.82 10.50 3.64
C GLY A 251 -9.91 10.17 2.16
N LEU A 252 -10.15 8.92 1.76
CA LEU A 252 -10.08 8.51 0.36
C LEU A 252 -11.33 8.90 -0.43
N ASN A 253 -11.16 9.37 -1.65
CA ASN A 253 -12.27 9.70 -2.54
C ASN A 253 -13.00 8.41 -2.98
N PRO A 254 -14.32 8.28 -2.74
CA PRO A 254 -15.10 7.16 -3.25
C PRO A 254 -15.01 7.01 -4.78
N GLY A 255 -15.02 8.11 -5.54
CA GLY A 255 -14.91 8.08 -7.00
C GLY A 255 -13.59 7.46 -7.47
N MET A 256 -12.49 7.76 -6.77
CA MET A 256 -11.18 7.14 -7.02
C MET A 256 -11.19 5.64 -6.74
N LEU A 257 -11.75 5.18 -5.60
CA LEU A 257 -11.80 3.76 -5.26
C LEU A 257 -12.72 2.96 -6.20
N ILE A 258 -13.83 3.55 -6.65
CA ILE A 258 -14.69 2.98 -7.69
C ILE A 258 -13.89 2.82 -8.99
N GLY A 259 -13.14 3.84 -9.39
CA GLY A 259 -12.25 3.78 -10.55
C GLY A 259 -11.18 2.70 -10.42
N LEU A 260 -10.55 2.58 -9.25
CA LEU A 260 -9.54 1.57 -8.98
C LEU A 260 -10.12 0.17 -9.13
N GLY A 261 -11.21 -0.16 -8.43
CA GLY A 261 -11.82 -1.49 -8.54
C GLY A 261 -12.40 -1.79 -9.92
N ALA A 262 -12.82 -0.76 -10.67
CA ALA A 262 -13.22 -0.89 -12.07
C ALA A 262 -12.02 -1.23 -12.98
N LYS A 263 -10.86 -0.60 -12.76
CA LYS A 263 -9.66 -0.86 -13.54
C LYS A 263 -9.02 -2.21 -13.20
N GLU A 264 -8.87 -2.50 -11.92
CA GLU A 264 -8.11 -3.65 -11.43
C GLU A 264 -8.84 -4.97 -11.67
N SER A 265 -10.15 -4.98 -11.46
CA SER A 265 -10.91 -6.23 -11.49
C SER A 265 -12.27 -6.12 -12.14
N PHE A 266 -12.59 -4.97 -12.73
CA PHE A 266 -13.92 -4.69 -13.27
C PHE A 266 -15.05 -4.80 -12.23
N SER A 267 -14.76 -4.84 -10.93
CA SER A 267 -15.76 -5.09 -9.88
C SER A 267 -16.89 -4.06 -9.85
N PHE A 268 -16.63 -2.81 -10.24
CA PHE A 268 -17.61 -1.72 -10.30
C PHE A 268 -18.20 -1.50 -11.70
N THR A 269 -18.10 -2.51 -12.57
CA THR A 269 -18.46 -2.39 -13.97
C THR A 269 -19.57 -3.34 -14.38
N ARG A 270 -20.32 -2.93 -15.39
CA ARG A 270 -21.28 -3.79 -16.06
C ARG A 270 -21.08 -3.72 -17.57
N PHE A 271 -20.87 -4.89 -18.17
CA PHE A 271 -20.73 -5.06 -19.62
C PHE A 271 -22.08 -5.03 -20.33
N ASP A 272 -22.07 -4.55 -21.58
CA ASP A 272 -23.21 -4.55 -22.51
C ASP A 272 -24.48 -3.90 -21.92
N ALA A 273 -24.27 -2.94 -21.01
CA ALA A 273 -25.35 -2.21 -20.39
C ALA A 273 -25.80 -1.08 -21.33
N THR A 274 -26.72 -1.39 -22.25
CA THR A 274 -27.80 -0.42 -22.45
C THR A 274 -28.44 -0.21 -21.08
N ASP A 275 -28.48 1.03 -20.57
CA ASP A 275 -29.02 1.37 -19.25
C ASP A 275 -30.34 0.63 -19.01
N ASP A 276 -30.27 -0.46 -18.25
CA ASP A 276 -31.44 -1.28 -17.95
C ASP A 276 -32.21 -0.69 -16.77
N GLY A 277 -31.82 0.50 -16.30
CA GLY A 277 -32.36 1.17 -15.13
C GLY A 277 -31.91 0.56 -13.82
N SER A 278 -30.96 -0.40 -13.82
CA SER A 278 -30.48 -1.02 -12.59
C SER A 278 -29.78 -0.02 -11.67
N TYR A 279 -30.04 -0.19 -10.38
CA TYR A 279 -29.48 0.65 -9.34
C TYR A 279 -28.07 0.16 -8.95
N PHE A 280 -27.91 -1.15 -8.81
CA PHE A 280 -26.66 -1.85 -8.51
C PHE A 280 -26.29 -2.86 -9.62
N ILE A 281 -25.11 -3.48 -9.53
CA ILE A 281 -24.74 -4.61 -10.41
C ILE A 281 -25.57 -5.85 -10.07
N VAL A 282 -25.78 -6.13 -8.79
CA VAL A 282 -26.73 -7.15 -8.34
C VAL A 282 -28.15 -6.77 -8.71
N GLU A 283 -29.00 -7.78 -8.96
CA GLU A 283 -30.39 -7.54 -9.36
C GLU A 283 -31.27 -7.16 -8.17
N LYS A 284 -30.97 -7.68 -6.98
CA LYS A 284 -31.70 -7.40 -5.74
C LYS A 284 -30.85 -6.55 -4.81
N GLU A 285 -31.44 -5.48 -4.27
CA GLU A 285 -30.77 -4.53 -3.39
C GLU A 285 -30.15 -5.16 -2.12
N ASP A 286 -30.74 -6.22 -1.58
CA ASP A 286 -30.21 -6.93 -0.40
C ASP A 286 -29.21 -8.06 -0.74
N GLU A 287 -28.90 -8.28 -2.02
CA GLU A 287 -27.93 -9.29 -2.45
C GLU A 287 -26.49 -8.81 -2.23
N HIS A 288 -25.61 -9.73 -1.83
CA HIS A 288 -24.17 -9.47 -1.78
C HIS A 288 -23.57 -9.82 -3.14
N TYR A 289 -22.87 -8.87 -3.73
CA TYR A 289 -22.06 -9.10 -4.91
C TYR A 289 -20.86 -9.97 -4.54
N ASP A 290 -20.68 -11.04 -5.30
CA ASP A 290 -19.49 -11.89 -5.24
C ASP A 290 -18.73 -11.75 -6.56
N CYS A 291 -17.58 -11.09 -6.49
CA CYS A 291 -16.72 -10.85 -7.63
C CYS A 291 -16.08 -12.14 -8.19
N TYR A 292 -16.07 -13.24 -7.45
CA TYR A 292 -15.57 -14.57 -7.86
C TYR A 292 -16.67 -15.52 -8.34
N SER A 293 -17.93 -15.10 -8.24
CA SER A 293 -19.06 -15.96 -8.58
C SER A 293 -19.07 -16.34 -10.06
N ASN A 294 -19.22 -17.65 -10.31
CA ASN A 294 -19.37 -18.20 -11.66
C ASN A 294 -20.76 -17.94 -12.25
N SER A 295 -21.77 -17.74 -11.39
CA SER A 295 -23.18 -17.61 -11.76
C SER A 295 -23.69 -16.17 -11.71
N GLN A 296 -22.98 -15.28 -11.02
CA GLN A 296 -23.27 -13.85 -11.01
C GLN A 296 -22.29 -13.14 -11.93
N ARG A 297 -22.55 -11.86 -12.14
CA ARG A 297 -21.80 -10.93 -13.00
C ARG A 297 -20.39 -10.64 -12.41
N GLY A 298 -19.69 -11.66 -11.88
CA GLY A 298 -18.41 -11.61 -11.18
C GLY A 298 -17.22 -11.49 -12.13
N LEU A 299 -16.26 -10.63 -11.76
CA LEU A 299 -15.21 -10.11 -12.64
C LEU A 299 -13.78 -10.23 -12.08
N CYS A 300 -13.61 -10.64 -10.81
CA CYS A 300 -12.32 -11.05 -10.24
C CYS A 300 -12.02 -12.51 -10.63
N ARG A 301 -11.74 -12.77 -11.91
CA ARG A 301 -11.50 -14.14 -12.41
C ARG A 301 -10.02 -14.50 -12.52
N ASP A 302 -9.14 -13.66 -12.00
CA ASP A 302 -7.74 -14.00 -11.89
C ASP A 302 -7.58 -15.09 -10.81
N GLY A 303 -6.84 -16.15 -11.14
CA GLY A 303 -6.63 -17.27 -10.22
C GLY A 303 -5.84 -16.91 -8.96
N ASN A 304 -5.40 -15.65 -8.83
CA ASN A 304 -4.57 -15.16 -7.74
C ASN A 304 -5.39 -14.72 -6.52
N LEU A 305 -6.72 -14.55 -6.64
CA LEU A 305 -7.59 -14.23 -5.49
C LEU A 305 -7.21 -12.92 -4.76
N ASP A 306 -6.72 -11.92 -5.50
CA ASP A 306 -6.20 -10.65 -4.95
C ASP A 306 -7.30 -9.59 -4.71
N GLY A 307 -8.57 -10.00 -4.80
CA GLY A 307 -9.74 -9.20 -4.48
C GLY A 307 -10.11 -8.15 -5.53
N PRO A 308 -11.08 -7.28 -5.21
CA PRO A 308 -11.58 -6.25 -6.13
C PRO A 308 -10.55 -5.17 -6.48
N PHE A 309 -9.50 -5.01 -5.66
CA PHE A 309 -8.46 -4.00 -5.85
C PHE A 309 -7.12 -4.61 -6.28
N GLN A 310 -7.03 -5.94 -6.43
CA GLN A 310 -5.79 -6.63 -6.83
C GLN A 310 -4.60 -6.32 -5.92
N VAL A 311 -4.83 -6.31 -4.60
CA VAL A 311 -3.71 -6.21 -3.65
C VAL A 311 -3.03 -7.58 -3.63
N GLU A 312 -1.83 -7.67 -4.19
CA GLU A 312 -1.06 -8.91 -4.22
C GLU A 312 -0.52 -9.28 -2.83
N THR A 313 -0.19 -10.56 -2.63
CA THR A 313 0.43 -11.04 -1.38
C THR A 313 1.72 -10.31 -1.03
N GLY A 314 2.53 -9.97 -2.04
CA GLY A 314 3.73 -9.15 -1.83
C GLY A 314 3.40 -7.75 -1.32
N GLY A 315 2.36 -7.12 -1.88
CA GLY A 315 1.85 -5.83 -1.43
C GLY A 315 1.38 -5.87 0.02
N MET A 316 0.49 -6.82 0.35
CA MET A 316 -0.01 -6.98 1.72
C MET A 316 1.12 -7.31 2.72
N SER A 317 2.16 -8.04 2.32
CA SER A 317 3.31 -8.31 3.22
C SER A 317 4.01 -7.02 3.65
N THR A 318 4.07 -6.02 2.77
CA THR A 318 4.57 -4.69 3.09
C THR A 318 3.64 -4.02 4.09
N ASP A 319 2.33 -4.01 3.84
CA ASP A 319 1.33 -3.40 4.72
C ASP A 319 1.40 -3.96 6.15
N VAL A 320 1.55 -5.29 6.28
CA VAL A 320 1.73 -5.95 7.58
C VAL A 320 3.00 -5.48 8.28
N ALA A 321 4.11 -5.38 7.55
CA ALA A 321 5.41 -5.00 8.13
C ALA A 321 5.44 -3.56 8.65
N ILE A 322 4.70 -2.65 8.01
CA ILE A 322 4.67 -1.23 8.39
C ILE A 322 3.53 -0.86 9.34
N LEU A 323 2.43 -1.62 9.35
CA LEU A 323 1.25 -1.42 10.17
C LEU A 323 0.94 -2.67 11.01
N PRO A 324 1.90 -3.23 11.76
CA PRO A 324 1.73 -4.51 12.45
C PRO A 324 0.71 -4.44 13.60
N ASN A 325 0.21 -3.26 13.94
CA ASN A 325 -0.92 -3.05 14.84
C ASN A 325 -2.30 -3.34 14.21
N ARG A 326 -2.36 -3.49 12.88
CA ARG A 326 -3.59 -3.80 12.13
C ARG A 326 -3.67 -5.24 11.65
N PHE A 327 -2.59 -5.99 11.81
CA PHE A 327 -2.48 -7.35 11.32
C PHE A 327 -1.90 -8.27 12.39
N TYR A 328 -2.31 -9.53 12.39
CA TYR A 328 -1.74 -10.54 13.28
C TYR A 328 -1.37 -11.78 12.48
N VAL A 329 -0.06 -12.01 12.36
CA VAL A 329 0.55 -13.13 11.62
C VAL A 329 1.10 -14.21 12.55
N GLY A 330 0.60 -14.26 13.80
CA GLY A 330 0.92 -15.30 14.78
C GLY A 330 -0.08 -16.47 14.78
N ASP A 331 -0.02 -17.31 15.81
CA ASP A 331 -0.97 -18.43 15.97
C ASP A 331 -2.39 -17.90 16.21
N ASN A 332 -3.29 -18.13 15.24
CA ASN A 332 -4.69 -17.70 15.29
C ASN A 332 -5.49 -18.25 16.48
N ASN A 333 -5.03 -19.32 17.13
CA ASN A 333 -5.64 -19.83 18.37
C ASN A 333 -5.31 -18.96 19.60
N THR A 334 -4.36 -18.02 19.48
CA THR A 334 -4.06 -17.05 20.52
C THR A 334 -5.23 -16.06 20.64
N SER A 335 -5.80 -16.00 21.84
CA SER A 335 -6.89 -15.07 22.16
C SER A 335 -6.40 -13.61 22.06
N LYS A 336 -7.29 -12.69 21.64
CA LYS A 336 -6.93 -11.29 21.32
C LYS A 336 -6.20 -10.57 22.47
N ASP A 337 -6.58 -10.86 23.72
CA ASP A 337 -5.98 -10.32 24.96
C ASP A 337 -4.51 -10.77 25.19
N LYS A 338 -4.05 -11.79 24.46
CA LYS A 338 -2.69 -12.34 24.56
C LYS A 338 -1.85 -12.12 23.31
N ARG A 339 -2.43 -11.55 22.26
CA ARG A 339 -1.71 -11.27 21.02
C ARG A 339 -0.76 -10.11 21.24
N LYS A 340 0.43 -10.23 20.67
CA LYS A 340 1.45 -9.18 20.66
C LYS A 340 1.75 -8.76 19.23
N ILE A 341 2.12 -7.50 19.07
CA ILE A 341 2.61 -6.99 17.80
C ILE A 341 3.91 -7.73 17.42
N LEU A 342 4.01 -8.15 16.17
CA LEU A 342 5.22 -8.74 15.62
C LEU A 342 5.84 -7.75 14.63
N TYR A 343 7.01 -7.22 14.97
CA TYR A 343 7.76 -6.29 14.12
C TYR A 343 8.64 -7.10 13.15
N MET A 344 8.10 -7.35 11.97
CA MET A 344 8.73 -8.17 10.94
C MET A 344 9.07 -7.32 9.71
N PHE A 345 10.12 -7.71 8.98
CA PHE A 345 10.32 -7.21 7.62
C PHE A 345 9.31 -7.86 6.67
N ASP A 346 9.02 -7.18 5.55
CA ASP A 346 8.07 -7.65 4.54
C ASP A 346 8.38 -9.07 4.02
N ASN A 347 9.66 -9.38 3.81
CA ASN A 347 10.15 -10.68 3.36
C ASN A 347 9.97 -11.79 4.42
N GLU A 348 10.00 -11.46 5.70
CA GLU A 348 9.72 -12.38 6.80
C GLU A 348 8.21 -12.67 6.85
N VAL A 349 7.38 -11.64 6.68
CA VAL A 349 5.91 -11.81 6.59
C VAL A 349 5.56 -12.68 5.38
N LEU A 350 6.11 -12.37 4.21
CA LEU A 350 5.83 -13.07 2.96
C LEU A 350 6.17 -14.57 3.01
N THR A 351 7.18 -14.92 3.80
CA THR A 351 7.63 -16.31 3.98
C THR A 351 7.04 -16.99 5.21
N SER A 352 6.18 -16.30 5.97
CA SER A 352 5.52 -16.85 7.14
C SER A 352 4.45 -17.88 6.75
N ALA A 353 4.39 -18.98 7.51
CA ALA A 353 3.43 -20.05 7.27
C ALA A 353 1.99 -19.55 7.47
N GLY A 354 1.10 -19.85 6.53
CA GLY A 354 -0.31 -19.43 6.60
C GLY A 354 -0.57 -18.02 6.06
N PHE A 355 0.45 -17.30 5.58
CA PHE A 355 0.27 -15.90 5.16
C PHE A 355 -0.59 -15.77 3.90
N ARG A 356 -0.49 -16.70 2.95
CA ARG A 356 -1.35 -16.67 1.76
C ARG A 356 -2.82 -16.88 2.12
N GLU A 357 -3.12 -17.79 3.05
CA GLU A 357 -4.47 -18.00 3.55
C GLU A 357 -4.98 -16.78 4.34
N TYR A 358 -4.10 -16.11 5.09
CA TYR A 358 -4.43 -14.86 5.77
C TYR A 358 -4.69 -13.71 4.80
N HIS A 359 -3.96 -13.67 3.70
CA HIS A 359 -4.20 -12.76 2.60
C HIS A 359 -5.57 -12.99 1.96
N ASP A 360 -5.88 -14.25 1.58
CA ASP A 360 -7.20 -14.63 1.03
C ASP A 360 -8.34 -14.23 1.97
N TYR A 361 -8.14 -14.41 3.28
CA TYR A 361 -9.10 -14.01 4.29
C TYR A 361 -9.45 -12.51 4.25
N TYR A 362 -8.49 -11.65 3.87
CA TYR A 362 -8.74 -10.21 3.65
C TYR A 362 -9.30 -9.93 2.26
N THR A 363 -8.68 -10.44 1.20
CA THR A 363 -9.00 -10.03 -0.18
C THR A 363 -10.32 -10.59 -0.70
N LEU A 364 -10.75 -11.76 -0.20
CA LEU A 364 -12.00 -12.40 -0.63
C LEU A 364 -13.25 -11.84 0.05
N ASN A 365 -13.10 -11.07 1.13
CA ASN A 365 -14.21 -10.35 1.74
C ASN A 365 -14.14 -8.87 1.38
N VAL A 366 -15.15 -8.36 0.67
CA VAL A 366 -15.18 -6.96 0.19
C VAL A 366 -14.86 -5.95 1.28
N GLY A 367 -15.45 -6.08 2.48
CA GLY A 367 -15.25 -5.10 3.54
C GLY A 367 -13.81 -5.10 4.07
N ARG A 368 -13.20 -6.28 4.21
CA ARG A 368 -11.79 -6.39 4.58
C ARG A 368 -10.87 -5.92 3.46
N ALA A 369 -11.20 -6.18 2.21
CA ALA A 369 -10.46 -5.70 1.04
C ALA A 369 -10.44 -4.16 1.01
N PHE A 370 -11.56 -3.49 1.29
CA PHE A 370 -11.58 -2.03 1.45
C PHE A 370 -10.70 -1.53 2.59
N VAL A 371 -10.73 -2.19 3.75
CA VAL A 371 -9.87 -1.82 4.89
C VAL A 371 -8.40 -2.00 4.52
N LEU A 372 -8.03 -3.11 3.87
CA LEU A 372 -6.68 -3.39 3.40
C LEU A 372 -6.20 -2.32 2.40
N SER A 373 -6.96 -2.09 1.33
CA SER A 373 -6.60 -1.07 0.33
C SER A 373 -6.55 0.34 0.91
N SER A 374 -7.37 0.65 1.92
CA SER A 374 -7.29 1.94 2.61
C SER A 374 -6.02 2.10 3.45
N LEU A 375 -5.57 1.03 4.11
CA LEU A 375 -4.30 0.99 4.83
C LEU A 375 -3.11 1.11 3.88
N ASP A 376 -3.17 0.46 2.71
CA ASP A 376 -2.13 0.57 1.68
C ASP A 376 -2.03 2.02 1.15
N PHE A 377 -3.17 2.65 0.80
CA PHE A 377 -3.15 4.06 0.42
C PHE A 377 -2.70 4.99 1.54
N HIS A 378 -3.06 4.70 2.79
CA HIS A 378 -2.58 5.45 3.95
C HIS A 378 -1.05 5.43 3.99
N PHE A 379 -0.42 4.26 3.84
CA PHE A 379 1.02 4.15 3.73
C PHE A 379 1.60 4.94 2.55
N ARG A 380 1.10 4.68 1.33
CA ARG A 380 1.64 5.27 0.11
C ARG A 380 1.56 6.78 0.13
N HIS A 381 0.39 7.33 0.46
CA HIS A 381 0.17 8.77 0.61
C HIS A 381 1.18 9.38 1.59
N ASN A 382 1.37 8.74 2.74
CA ASN A 382 2.33 9.21 3.73
C ASN A 382 3.77 9.19 3.23
N LEU A 383 4.18 8.14 2.54
CA LEU A 383 5.53 8.05 2.01
C LEU A 383 5.78 9.13 0.95
N VAL A 384 4.89 9.27 -0.04
CA VAL A 384 5.07 10.23 -1.13
C VAL A 384 4.95 11.68 -0.69
N MET A 385 4.09 11.97 0.29
CA MET A 385 3.94 13.33 0.81
C MET A 385 5.10 13.73 1.72
N LYS A 386 5.63 12.81 2.53
CA LYS A 386 6.67 13.15 3.52
C LYS A 386 8.08 13.08 2.98
N MET A 387 8.42 12.09 2.17
CA MET A 387 9.80 11.88 1.75
C MET A 387 10.20 12.92 0.70
N LYS A 388 11.07 13.86 1.08
CA LYS A 388 11.44 14.98 0.20
C LYS A 388 12.09 14.51 -1.10
N LYS A 389 12.91 13.46 -1.04
CA LYS A 389 13.62 12.88 -2.20
C LYS A 389 12.68 12.36 -3.29
N ILE A 390 11.44 11.97 -2.96
CA ILE A 390 10.47 11.51 -3.95
C ILE A 390 10.09 12.66 -4.91
N GLY A 391 10.07 13.90 -4.41
CA GLY A 391 9.87 15.09 -5.25
C GLY A 391 8.42 15.56 -5.42
N LEU A 392 7.43 14.84 -4.86
CA LEU A 392 6.02 15.24 -4.97
C LEU A 392 5.77 16.64 -4.39
N GLY A 393 6.28 16.91 -3.19
CA GLY A 393 6.12 18.21 -2.53
C GLY A 393 6.67 19.37 -3.36
N ASP A 394 7.77 19.18 -4.10
CA ASP A 394 8.34 20.21 -4.96
C ASP A 394 7.54 20.37 -6.26
N ALA A 395 7.06 19.28 -6.85
CA ALA A 395 6.16 19.33 -8.01
C ALA A 395 4.81 20.00 -7.66
N MET A 396 4.25 19.75 -6.48
CA MET A 396 3.02 20.40 -6.01
C MET A 396 3.18 21.92 -5.83
N LYS A 397 4.35 22.40 -5.37
CA LYS A 397 4.63 23.84 -5.22
C LYS A 397 4.59 24.61 -6.53
N LYS A 398 4.87 23.95 -7.67
CA LYS A 398 4.77 24.56 -9.00
C LYS A 398 3.31 24.88 -9.37
N ARG A 399 2.33 24.24 -8.73
CA ARG A 399 0.90 24.34 -9.05
C ARG A 399 0.18 25.30 -8.11
N THR A 400 -0.71 26.12 -8.67
CA THR A 400 -1.38 27.23 -7.95
C THR A 400 -2.82 26.94 -7.55
N THR A 401 -3.50 26.01 -8.22
CA THR A 401 -4.89 25.63 -7.90
C THR A 401 -4.96 24.36 -7.06
N ARG A 402 -6.09 24.17 -6.38
CA ARG A 402 -6.34 22.96 -5.58
C ARG A 402 -6.48 21.74 -6.49
N GLU A 403 -7.24 21.89 -7.55
CA GLU A 403 -7.56 20.86 -8.54
C GLU A 403 -6.29 20.34 -9.23
N ALA A 404 -5.35 21.23 -9.57
CA ALA A 404 -4.09 20.81 -10.20
C ALA A 404 -3.18 20.04 -9.23
N ARG A 405 -3.20 20.36 -7.93
CA ARG A 405 -2.46 19.65 -6.89
C ARG A 405 -3.09 18.29 -6.60
N ASP A 406 -4.41 18.25 -6.46
CA ASP A 406 -5.18 17.03 -6.23
C ASP A 406 -4.97 16.01 -7.36
N SER A 407 -4.96 16.47 -8.62
CA SER A 407 -4.69 15.61 -9.77
C SER A 407 -3.27 15.03 -9.76
N LEU A 408 -2.27 15.81 -9.36
CA LEU A 408 -0.89 15.34 -9.26
C LEU A 408 -0.71 14.32 -8.13
N GLU A 409 -1.33 14.59 -6.97
CA GLU A 409 -1.31 13.68 -5.83
C GLU A 409 -2.04 12.37 -6.13
N PHE A 410 -3.22 12.44 -6.75
CA PHE A 410 -3.95 11.30 -7.30
C PHE A 410 -3.06 10.46 -8.22
N ALA A 411 -2.48 11.09 -9.24
CA ALA A 411 -1.70 10.36 -10.24
C ALA A 411 -0.45 9.71 -9.62
N THR A 412 0.18 10.39 -8.67
CA THR A 412 1.33 9.85 -7.93
C THR A 412 0.93 8.65 -7.09
N ALA A 413 -0.17 8.74 -6.34
CA ALA A 413 -0.66 7.63 -5.52
C ALA A 413 -1.04 6.41 -6.38
N MET A 414 -1.78 6.61 -7.48
CA MET A 414 -2.15 5.52 -8.40
C MET A 414 -0.93 4.89 -9.06
N TYR A 415 0.03 5.71 -9.50
CA TYR A 415 1.27 5.20 -10.06
C TYR A 415 2.01 4.32 -9.06
N THR A 416 2.16 4.77 -7.81
CA THR A 416 2.82 3.94 -6.79
C THR A 416 2.04 2.67 -6.49
N TYR A 417 0.71 2.73 -6.45
CA TYR A 417 -0.14 1.55 -6.29
C TYR A 417 0.17 0.49 -7.35
N ASN A 418 0.18 0.90 -8.62
CA ASN A 418 0.40 0.01 -9.76
C ASN A 418 1.86 -0.44 -9.95
N ARG A 419 2.84 0.44 -9.68
CA ARG A 419 4.27 0.22 -10.02
C ARG A 419 5.16 -0.06 -8.82
N GLY A 420 4.61 0.05 -7.62
CA GLY A 420 5.34 0.01 -6.36
C GLY A 420 5.95 1.36 -6.02
N VAL A 421 6.04 1.66 -4.72
CA VAL A 421 6.56 2.94 -4.24
C VAL A 421 8.07 3.10 -4.48
N PHE A 422 8.80 2.00 -4.68
CA PHE A 422 10.25 1.96 -4.92
C PHE A 422 10.68 2.12 -6.38
N ASP A 423 9.76 2.37 -7.31
CA ASP A 423 10.14 2.66 -8.70
C ASP A 423 10.92 4.00 -8.75
N THR A 424 12.23 3.90 -8.96
CA THR A 424 13.12 5.08 -9.00
C THR A 424 12.80 6.03 -10.15
N GLN A 425 12.04 5.59 -11.17
CA GLN A 425 11.58 6.47 -12.23
C GLN A 425 10.67 7.60 -11.69
N LEU A 426 9.99 7.37 -10.56
CA LEU A 426 9.11 8.34 -9.93
C LEU A 426 9.82 9.67 -9.64
N ILE A 427 11.08 9.62 -9.17
CA ILE A 427 11.88 10.83 -8.88
C ILE A 427 12.05 11.68 -10.16
N ALA A 428 12.42 11.03 -11.26
CA ALA A 428 12.65 11.71 -12.54
C ALA A 428 11.33 12.23 -13.14
N MET A 429 10.25 11.45 -13.03
CA MET A 429 8.91 11.84 -13.48
C MET A 429 8.42 13.09 -12.74
N LEU A 430 8.49 13.11 -11.41
CA LEU A 430 8.07 14.25 -10.60
C LEU A 430 9.00 15.46 -10.75
N GLY A 431 10.31 15.24 -10.87
CA GLY A 431 11.28 16.31 -11.11
C GLY A 431 11.02 17.08 -12.41
N ASN A 432 10.62 16.36 -13.46
CA ASN A 432 10.29 16.92 -14.77
C ASN A 432 8.82 17.35 -14.92
N CYS A 433 7.97 17.09 -13.91
CA CYS A 433 6.56 17.46 -13.95
C CYS A 433 6.41 18.94 -13.63
N ASP A 434 5.99 19.74 -14.62
CA ASP A 434 5.76 21.17 -14.47
C ASP A 434 4.30 21.52 -14.19
N ALA A 435 4.03 22.81 -13.95
CA ALA A 435 2.75 23.31 -13.45
C ALA A 435 1.57 22.97 -14.38
N ASP A 436 1.78 23.09 -15.69
CA ASP A 436 0.73 23.00 -16.72
C ASP A 436 0.64 21.61 -17.38
N MET A 437 1.49 20.66 -16.96
CA MET A 437 1.54 19.31 -17.52
C MET A 437 0.40 18.43 -16.97
N ASP A 438 -0.18 17.58 -17.81
CA ASP A 438 -1.08 16.51 -17.35
C ASP A 438 -0.29 15.49 -16.50
N PRO A 439 -0.65 15.26 -15.22
CA PRO A 439 0.11 14.34 -14.37
C PRO A 439 0.19 12.91 -14.93
N CYS A 440 -0.89 12.40 -15.52
CA CYS A 440 -0.93 11.03 -16.04
C CYS A 440 -0.11 10.94 -17.33
N LEU A 441 -0.39 11.82 -18.29
CA LEU A 441 0.08 11.70 -19.68
C LEU A 441 1.42 12.40 -19.91
N ASP A 442 1.57 13.64 -19.46
CA ASP A 442 2.76 14.45 -19.71
C ASP A 442 3.86 14.12 -18.69
N CYS A 443 3.50 14.02 -17.41
CA CYS A 443 4.42 13.63 -16.34
C CYS A 443 4.69 12.11 -16.26
N LYS A 444 4.00 11.30 -17.07
CA LYS A 444 4.18 9.84 -17.21
C LYS A 444 3.79 9.02 -15.97
N LEU A 445 2.88 9.53 -15.14
CA LEU A 445 2.35 8.82 -13.97
C LEU A 445 1.16 7.88 -14.31
N ASP A 446 1.13 7.33 -15.53
CA ASP A 446 -0.01 6.53 -16.02
C ASP A 446 0.03 5.05 -15.60
N GLY A 447 1.23 4.52 -15.29
CA GLY A 447 1.40 3.10 -14.94
C GLY A 447 1.22 2.15 -16.12
N TYR A 448 0.99 0.86 -15.85
CA TYR A 448 0.82 -0.17 -16.87
C TYR A 448 -0.55 -0.09 -17.55
N GLY A 449 -0.56 -0.05 -18.88
CA GLY A 449 -1.79 -0.23 -19.68
C GLY A 449 -2.87 0.82 -19.43
N GLY A 450 -2.48 2.09 -19.27
CA GLY A 450 -3.43 3.19 -19.05
C GLY A 450 -4.06 3.20 -17.66
N HIS A 451 -3.38 2.66 -16.65
CA HIS A 451 -3.93 2.41 -15.31
C HIS A 451 -4.50 3.68 -14.67
N THR A 452 -3.69 4.70 -14.45
CA THR A 452 -4.14 5.93 -13.80
C THR A 452 -5.17 6.67 -14.65
N THR A 453 -5.01 6.68 -15.98
CA THR A 453 -5.95 7.35 -16.90
C THR A 453 -7.34 6.70 -16.91
N ASP A 454 -7.43 5.38 -16.87
CA ASP A 454 -8.71 4.66 -16.79
C ASP A 454 -9.41 4.95 -15.46
N ILE A 455 -8.67 4.90 -14.34
CA ILE A 455 -9.19 5.23 -13.01
C ILE A 455 -9.71 6.66 -12.99
N ARG A 456 -8.94 7.61 -13.54
CA ARG A 456 -9.34 9.01 -13.67
C ARG A 456 -10.63 9.17 -14.47
N THR A 457 -10.77 8.42 -15.56
CA THR A 457 -11.96 8.46 -16.42
C THR A 457 -13.22 8.08 -15.63
N VAL A 458 -13.14 6.99 -14.85
CA VAL A 458 -14.25 6.54 -13.98
C VAL A 458 -14.53 7.55 -12.87
N CYS A 459 -13.48 7.98 -12.17
CA CYS A 459 -13.58 8.93 -11.07
C CYS A 459 -14.28 10.23 -11.49
N LYS A 460 -13.93 10.78 -12.67
CA LYS A 460 -14.55 11.99 -13.22
C LYS A 460 -16.06 11.81 -13.42
N VAL A 461 -16.49 10.72 -14.07
CA VAL A 461 -17.92 10.53 -14.35
C VAL A 461 -18.74 10.27 -13.08
N VAL A 462 -18.14 9.63 -12.06
CA VAL A 462 -18.77 9.44 -10.74
C VAL A 462 -18.92 10.77 -10.02
N ASP A 463 -17.86 11.57 -9.96
CA ASP A 463 -17.87 12.83 -9.20
C ASP A 463 -18.62 13.96 -9.94
N SER A 464 -18.86 13.80 -11.25
CA SER A 464 -19.63 14.73 -12.09
C SER A 464 -21.09 14.33 -12.28
N ALA A 465 -21.56 13.24 -11.67
CA ALA A 465 -22.95 12.82 -11.81
C ALA A 465 -23.92 13.92 -11.34
N PRO A 466 -25.09 14.10 -11.98
CA PRO A 466 -26.06 15.09 -11.51
C PRO A 466 -26.64 14.71 -10.14
N ASN A 467 -27.21 15.69 -9.41
CA ASN A 467 -27.70 15.50 -8.04
C ASN A 467 -28.77 14.38 -7.94
N GLU A 468 -29.58 14.24 -8.97
CA GLU A 468 -30.63 13.22 -9.09
C GLU A 468 -30.06 11.80 -9.21
N GLU A 469 -28.78 11.68 -9.56
CA GLU A 469 -28.06 10.43 -9.76
C GLU A 469 -27.05 10.15 -8.63
N ILE A 470 -27.21 10.78 -7.47
CA ILE A 470 -26.42 10.44 -6.29
C ILE A 470 -27.05 9.26 -5.56
N TYR A 471 -26.25 8.24 -5.27
CA TYR A 471 -26.68 7.05 -4.55
C TYR A 471 -27.27 7.42 -3.18
N ASP A 472 -28.52 6.99 -2.96
CA ASP A 472 -29.21 7.00 -1.68
C ASP A 472 -30.18 5.81 -1.61
N TYR A 473 -29.99 4.96 -0.61
CA TYR A 473 -30.76 3.74 -0.39
C TYR A 473 -30.96 3.53 1.10
N GLU A 474 -31.91 2.66 1.43
CA GLU A 474 -32.30 2.42 2.81
C GLU A 474 -31.37 1.39 3.46
N LEU A 475 -30.80 1.75 4.61
CA LEU A 475 -30.00 0.86 5.43
C LEU A 475 -30.84 0.33 6.60
N LYS A 476 -31.02 -0.98 6.61
CA LYS A 476 -31.64 -1.72 7.71
C LYS A 476 -30.62 -1.90 8.84
N LYS A 477 -31.11 -2.31 10.01
CA LYS A 477 -30.25 -2.50 11.18
C LYS A 477 -29.22 -3.61 10.94
N GLU A 478 -29.62 -4.63 10.19
CA GLU A 478 -28.78 -5.77 9.81
C GLU A 478 -27.63 -5.36 8.89
N ASP A 479 -27.82 -4.36 8.02
CA ASP A 479 -26.76 -3.85 7.15
C ASP A 479 -25.66 -3.16 7.96
N VAL A 480 -26.07 -2.41 8.98
CA VAL A 480 -25.16 -1.75 9.93
C VAL A 480 -24.45 -2.77 10.81
N ASP A 481 -25.15 -3.81 11.28
CA ASP A 481 -24.53 -4.89 12.06
C ASP A 481 -23.51 -5.65 11.22
N TYR A 482 -23.83 -5.97 9.97
CA TYR A 482 -22.88 -6.58 9.03
C TYR A 482 -21.61 -5.75 8.88
N PHE A 483 -21.74 -4.43 8.71
CA PHE A 483 -20.58 -3.54 8.64
C PHE A 483 -19.71 -3.61 9.91
N VAL A 484 -20.33 -3.52 11.10
CA VAL A 484 -19.60 -3.56 12.38
C VAL A 484 -18.93 -4.92 12.59
N ASP A 485 -19.60 -6.02 12.23
CA ASP A 485 -19.06 -7.39 12.32
C ASP A 485 -17.81 -7.56 11.47
N ILE A 486 -17.87 -7.14 10.20
CA ILE A 486 -16.72 -7.21 9.31
C ILE A 486 -15.61 -6.29 9.78
N LEU A 487 -15.93 -5.06 10.19
CA LEU A 487 -14.93 -4.12 10.69
C LEU A 487 -14.19 -4.69 11.91
N GLU A 488 -14.90 -5.28 12.88
CA GLU A 488 -14.31 -5.94 14.06
C GLU A 488 -13.28 -7.00 13.69
N THR A 489 -13.52 -7.73 12.58
CA THR A 489 -12.59 -8.76 12.12
C THR A 489 -11.25 -8.22 11.60
N THR A 490 -11.15 -6.91 11.36
CA THR A 490 -9.92 -6.21 10.93
C THR A 490 -9.12 -5.59 12.09
N PHE A 491 -9.58 -5.79 13.33
CA PHE A 491 -8.89 -5.39 14.56
C PHE A 491 -8.47 -6.64 15.32
N PRO A 492 -7.22 -7.08 15.14
CA PRO A 492 -6.79 -8.36 15.68
C PRO A 492 -6.46 -8.32 17.17
N PHE A 493 -6.39 -7.15 17.80
CA PHE A 493 -6.04 -6.97 19.21
C PHE A 493 -7.24 -6.53 20.07
N ASP A 494 -7.10 -6.64 21.39
CA ASP A 494 -8.14 -6.27 22.36
C ASP A 494 -8.03 -4.79 22.78
N ASN A 495 -7.96 -3.89 21.80
CA ASN A 495 -7.81 -2.45 22.00
C ASN A 495 -9.05 -1.63 21.59
N VAL A 496 -10.17 -2.31 21.34
CA VAL A 496 -11.47 -1.71 21.02
C VAL A 496 -12.55 -2.42 21.81
N ASP A 497 -13.33 -1.66 22.58
CA ASP A 497 -14.53 -2.18 23.25
C ASP A 497 -15.69 -2.32 22.26
N TRP A 498 -15.74 -3.46 21.57
CA TRP A 498 -16.77 -3.76 20.58
C TRP A 498 -18.18 -3.86 21.18
N ALA A 499 -18.31 -4.20 22.47
CA ALA A 499 -19.60 -4.22 23.14
C ALA A 499 -20.16 -2.79 23.28
N GLN A 500 -19.30 -1.83 23.65
CA GLN A 500 -19.67 -0.43 23.71
C GLN A 500 -19.94 0.15 22.31
N VAL A 501 -19.11 -0.17 21.31
CA VAL A 501 -19.34 0.22 19.90
C VAL A 501 -20.75 -0.18 19.46
N ARG A 502 -21.14 -1.44 19.66
CA ARG A 502 -22.47 -1.96 19.26
C ARG A 502 -23.60 -1.27 20.01
N THR A 503 -23.37 -0.96 21.28
CA THR A 503 -24.36 -0.25 22.13
C THR A 503 -24.62 1.16 21.62
N ASP A 504 -23.57 1.91 21.29
CA ASP A 504 -23.70 3.30 20.82
C ASP A 504 -24.16 3.37 19.37
N VAL A 505 -23.69 2.47 18.50
CA VAL A 505 -24.20 2.32 17.12
C VAL A 505 -25.69 2.01 17.11
N LYS A 506 -26.16 1.11 18.00
CA LYS A 506 -27.59 0.80 18.11
C LYS A 506 -28.41 2.02 18.53
N GLN A 507 -27.94 2.79 19.51
CA GLN A 507 -28.61 4.01 19.96
C GLN A 507 -28.63 5.08 18.86
N ALA A 508 -27.51 5.28 18.16
CA ALA A 508 -27.41 6.22 17.05
C ALA A 508 -28.35 5.82 15.91
N TYR A 509 -28.37 4.54 15.53
CA TYR A 509 -29.29 4.01 14.51
C TYR A 509 -30.75 4.27 14.87
N GLN A 510 -31.16 3.95 16.11
CA GLN A 510 -32.52 4.18 16.59
C GLN A 510 -32.90 5.66 16.58
N PHE A 511 -31.97 6.54 16.95
CA PHE A 511 -32.19 7.98 16.89
C PHE A 511 -32.38 8.44 15.44
N LEU A 512 -31.46 8.11 14.54
CA LEU A 512 -31.50 8.50 13.13
C LEU A 512 -32.76 7.98 12.42
N SER A 513 -33.10 6.70 12.60
CA SER A 513 -34.31 6.11 12.00
C SER A 513 -35.59 6.77 12.51
N SER A 514 -35.65 7.09 13.81
CA SER A 514 -36.79 7.82 14.41
C SER A 514 -36.98 9.22 13.83
N MET A 515 -35.87 9.93 13.52
CA MET A 515 -35.92 11.25 12.90
C MET A 515 -36.50 11.19 11.49
N ARG A 516 -36.28 10.09 10.77
CA ARG A 516 -36.89 9.82 9.47
C ARG A 516 -38.32 9.30 9.54
N LYS A 517 -38.79 8.90 10.73
CA LYS A 517 -40.07 8.19 10.94
C LYS A 517 -40.15 6.90 10.12
N LYS A 518 -39.03 6.18 10.02
CA LYS A 518 -38.88 4.90 9.33
C LYS A 518 -38.13 3.90 10.22
N ASP A 519 -38.15 2.63 9.83
CA ASP A 519 -37.34 1.58 10.44
C ASP A 519 -35.95 1.45 9.77
N THR A 520 -35.58 2.41 8.92
CA THR A 520 -34.33 2.47 8.16
C THR A 520 -33.67 3.85 8.28
N ILE A 521 -32.37 3.91 7.99
CA ILE A 521 -31.63 5.17 7.80
C ILE A 521 -31.25 5.32 6.32
N SER A 522 -30.90 6.53 5.89
CA SER A 522 -30.41 6.81 4.55
C SER A 522 -28.89 6.64 4.48
N PHE A 523 -28.43 5.96 3.43
CA PHE A 523 -27.01 5.92 3.09
C PHE A 523 -26.45 7.33 2.82
N ARG A 524 -27.15 8.15 2.02
CA ARG A 524 -26.67 9.48 1.65
C ARG A 524 -26.56 10.41 2.86
N TYR A 525 -27.56 10.47 3.72
CA TYR A 525 -27.66 11.53 4.74
C TYR A 525 -27.17 11.10 6.12
N ASP A 526 -27.34 9.83 6.48
CA ASP A 526 -27.19 9.39 7.87
C ASP A 526 -25.91 8.57 8.10
N TRP A 527 -25.36 7.96 7.05
CA TRP A 527 -24.25 7.01 7.18
C TRP A 527 -22.99 7.63 7.81
N ARG A 528 -22.55 8.82 7.36
CA ARG A 528 -21.34 9.45 7.92
C ARG A 528 -21.51 9.89 9.37
N ALA A 529 -22.72 10.31 9.76
CA ALA A 529 -23.02 10.60 11.16
C ALA A 529 -22.92 9.34 12.02
N LEU A 530 -23.42 8.19 11.54
CA LEU A 530 -23.27 6.91 12.21
C LEU A 530 -21.79 6.45 12.23
N LEU A 531 -21.05 6.64 11.13
CA LEU A 531 -19.60 6.35 11.09
C LEU A 531 -18.81 7.19 12.09
N ALA A 532 -19.20 8.44 12.35
CA ALA A 532 -18.57 9.25 13.40
C ALA A 532 -18.77 8.64 14.80
N VAL A 533 -19.93 8.02 15.06
CA VAL A 533 -20.19 7.23 16.29
C VAL A 533 -19.32 5.97 16.33
N VAL A 534 -19.17 5.25 15.22
CA VAL A 534 -18.26 4.08 15.18
C VAL A 534 -16.82 4.53 15.46
N ARG A 535 -16.36 5.55 14.75
CA ARG A 535 -14.96 6.01 14.74
C ARG A 535 -14.50 6.60 16.06
N MET A 536 -15.37 7.20 16.86
CA MET A 536 -14.97 7.73 18.17
C MET A 536 -14.44 6.63 19.11
N HIS A 537 -14.79 5.37 18.87
CA HIS A 537 -14.27 4.22 19.62
C HIS A 537 -13.00 3.60 19.03
N LEU A 538 -12.68 3.88 17.77
CA LEU A 538 -11.57 3.23 17.07
C LEU A 538 -10.20 3.86 17.45
N PRO A 539 -9.09 3.12 17.24
CA PRO A 539 -7.74 3.65 17.19
C PRO A 539 -7.63 4.88 16.29
N ALA A 540 -6.72 5.79 16.64
CA ALA A 540 -6.36 6.87 15.73
C ALA A 540 -5.74 6.29 14.45
N ILE A 541 -5.72 7.09 13.40
CA ILE A 541 -4.98 6.80 12.19
C ILE A 541 -3.55 6.37 12.51
N GLU A 542 -3.13 5.35 11.77
CA GLU A 542 -2.05 4.49 12.20
C GLU A 542 -0.68 5.14 12.02
N TYR A 543 0.17 5.06 13.04
CA TYR A 543 1.61 5.28 12.92
C TYR A 543 2.23 4.09 12.21
N PHE A 544 3.21 4.37 11.35
CA PHE A 544 4.04 3.31 10.79
C PHE A 544 5.11 2.97 11.81
N VAL A 545 5.29 1.69 12.13
CA VAL A 545 6.22 1.25 13.18
C VAL A 545 7.11 0.10 12.73
N GLY A 546 8.29 0.00 13.34
CA GLY A 546 9.23 -1.10 13.09
C GLY A 546 10.39 -0.73 12.17
N GLU A 547 11.37 -1.64 12.09
CA GLU A 547 12.61 -1.42 11.33
C GLU A 547 12.38 -1.40 9.81
N GLN A 548 11.30 -2.01 9.29
CA GLN A 548 10.90 -1.87 7.88
C GLN A 548 10.64 -0.39 7.51
N VAL A 549 9.95 0.35 8.37
CA VAL A 549 9.65 1.77 8.12
C VAL A 549 10.93 2.60 8.13
N LYS A 550 11.84 2.28 9.05
CA LYS A 550 13.16 2.91 9.12
C LYS A 550 14.00 2.61 7.89
N SER A 551 13.95 1.40 7.35
CA SER A 551 14.66 1.05 6.11
C SER A 551 14.12 1.87 4.92
N PHE A 552 12.81 2.09 4.86
CA PHE A 552 12.18 2.96 3.87
C PHE A 552 12.64 4.41 4.01
N GLN A 553 12.65 4.95 5.23
CA GLN A 553 13.18 6.30 5.46
C GLN A 553 14.67 6.39 5.09
N ASN A 554 15.48 5.38 5.41
CA ASN A 554 16.90 5.38 5.04
C ASN A 554 17.10 5.36 3.52
N TYR A 555 16.29 4.60 2.79
CA TYR A 555 16.34 4.55 1.32
C TYR A 555 15.96 5.90 0.68
N TRP A 556 14.90 6.52 1.18
CA TRP A 556 14.41 7.81 0.67
C TRP A 556 15.13 9.03 1.27
N GLY A 557 15.93 8.84 2.31
CA GLY A 557 16.60 9.89 3.05
C GLY A 557 15.77 10.43 4.23
N SER A 558 16.45 11.02 5.20
CA SER A 558 15.86 11.58 6.42
C SER A 558 15.21 12.95 6.25
N ASP A 559 15.39 13.60 5.09
CA ASP A 559 14.81 14.90 4.82
C ASP A 559 13.31 14.77 4.54
N LEU A 560 12.50 15.42 5.38
CA LEU A 560 11.05 15.41 5.27
C LEU A 560 10.50 16.72 4.70
N ASN A 561 9.41 16.62 3.94
CA ASN A 561 8.60 17.77 3.57
C ASN A 561 7.90 18.35 4.80
N THR A 562 7.62 19.65 4.77
CA THR A 562 6.71 20.28 5.72
C THR A 562 5.31 19.71 5.55
N ASP A 563 4.65 19.37 6.66
CA ASP A 563 3.25 18.95 6.66
C ASP A 563 2.36 20.11 6.20
N LEU A 564 1.56 19.88 5.16
CA LEU A 564 0.67 20.88 4.58
C LEU A 564 -0.56 21.14 5.45
N GLY A 565 -0.84 20.29 6.45
CA GLY A 565 -2.04 20.36 7.26
C GLY A 565 -3.30 19.99 6.48
N PRO A 566 -4.48 20.10 7.13
CA PRO A 566 -5.74 19.68 6.54
C PRO A 566 -6.05 20.46 5.26
N TYR A 567 -6.76 19.80 4.35
CA TYR A 567 -7.19 20.40 3.09
C TYR A 567 -8.12 21.60 3.26
N GLN A 568 -8.99 21.52 4.27
CA GLN A 568 -9.96 22.55 4.59
C GLN A 568 -9.43 23.47 5.69
N ASN A 569 -9.85 24.73 5.62
CA ASN A 569 -9.68 25.63 6.75
C ASN A 569 -10.61 25.19 7.89
N VAL A 570 -10.03 24.87 9.05
CA VAL A 570 -10.75 24.44 10.26
C VAL A 570 -11.81 25.44 10.72
N THR A 571 -11.67 26.74 10.39
CA THR A 571 -12.66 27.76 10.76
C THR A 571 -13.86 27.80 9.80
N GLN A 572 -13.83 27.06 8.69
CA GLN A 572 -14.92 26.98 7.72
C GLN A 572 -15.76 25.71 7.90
N PHE A 573 -15.29 24.77 8.72
CA PHE A 573 -16.05 23.58 9.04
C PHE A 573 -17.30 23.96 9.87
N PRO A 574 -18.50 23.41 9.56
CA PRO A 574 -19.75 23.91 10.12
C PRO A 574 -20.03 23.48 11.58
N TYR A 575 -19.13 22.73 12.21
CA TYR A 575 -19.27 22.25 13.58
C TYR A 575 -17.98 22.46 14.39
N SER A 576 -18.10 22.64 15.71
CA SER A 576 -16.95 22.83 16.62
C SER A 576 -16.22 21.52 16.97
N PHE A 577 -16.67 20.39 16.41
CA PHE A 577 -16.12 19.05 16.65
C PHE A 577 -15.71 18.39 15.34
N CYS A 578 -14.45 18.56 14.98
CA CYS A 578 -13.88 17.99 13.77
C CYS A 578 -12.46 17.49 13.99
N SER A 579 -12.02 16.57 13.14
CA SER A 579 -10.62 16.17 13.03
C SER A 579 -10.29 15.98 11.56
N THR A 580 -9.00 15.77 11.24
CA THR A 580 -8.67 15.10 9.98
C THR A 580 -9.29 13.70 9.93
N ALA A 581 -9.47 13.14 8.74
CA ALA A 581 -9.80 11.73 8.54
C ALA A 581 -8.87 10.85 9.39
N GLY A 582 -9.47 9.92 10.14
CA GLY A 582 -8.79 9.05 11.11
C GLY A 582 -8.13 9.76 12.32
N GLY A 583 -8.12 11.09 12.36
CA GLY A 583 -7.51 11.86 13.45
C GLY A 583 -8.29 11.79 14.77
N ARG A 584 -7.59 12.01 15.90
CA ARG A 584 -8.18 12.09 17.25
C ARG A 584 -8.21 13.49 17.86
N LYS A 585 -7.40 14.40 17.33
CA LYS A 585 -7.33 15.77 17.85
C LYS A 585 -8.55 16.54 17.36
N ASN A 586 -9.29 17.18 18.27
CA ASN A 586 -10.29 18.16 17.84
C ASN A 586 -9.55 19.39 17.29
N LEU A 587 -9.82 19.72 16.03
CA LEU A 587 -9.18 20.82 15.32
C LEU A 587 -10.09 22.04 15.20
N CYS A 588 -11.40 21.82 15.23
CA CYS A 588 -12.40 22.89 15.16
C CYS A 588 -12.68 23.45 16.55
N LYS A 589 -13.03 24.74 16.60
CA LYS A 589 -13.31 25.47 17.84
C LYS A 589 -14.54 26.34 17.67
#